data_AF-A0A9W8SCV7-F1
#
_entry.id   AF-A0A9W8SCV7-F1
#
_cell.length_a   1.000
_cell.length_b   1.000
_cell.length_c   1.000
_cell.angle_alpha   90.00
_cell.angle_beta   90.00
_cell.angle_gamma   90.00
#
_symmetry.space_group_name_H-M   'P 1'
#
loop_
_entity.id
_entity.type
_entity.pdbx_description
1 polymer ?
#
loop_
_entity_poly.entity_id
_entity_poly.type
_entity_poly.pdbx_seq_one_letter_code
_entity_poly.pdbx_strand_id
1 'polypeptide(L)'
;MGSSKKGSVDIKSSFALPLPLRTIVIVVGLDPVRWQWIGRCLALFSGITQTDEELSIEQRVQDVLDLHEYIANVIEERRTDRRDDLISHIWNERDAGVVEMTDFERLSMIPGLLLAGHETTTNVLSMGLSHLLHYDLWDEATRSEEARKAAIEELLRYESAITGMQRIVKEKSQIGNHTVCPGDKLFVSYNSGSRDATKFDNPDELDLGRQYRHQHLGFGRGIHACLGAPFARLLLRTELSVLRERLTNLRLKTNYEDIQYCTVHAGRGPEAVEIAWDAPALDAKHINIGQVNGGGSSVRSSVQTEEVEMVVNDVTQVADKIIWITLRRRDGAKVPNWLPGSHIDVQAGNLGFHCGAPRKRQGSVELAA
;
A
#
# COMPACT_ATOMS: atom_id res chain seq x y z
N MET A 1 34.09 -27.96 -15.07
CA MET A 1 33.63 -27.48 -13.75
C MET A 1 33.39 -25.99 -13.86
N GLY A 2 32.18 -25.59 -14.26
CA GLY A 2 31.83 -24.20 -14.54
C GLY A 2 31.45 -23.46 -13.26
N SER A 3 32.15 -22.36 -12.98
CA SER A 3 31.87 -21.47 -11.85
C SER A 3 30.49 -20.82 -11.99
N SER A 4 29.53 -21.28 -11.18
CA SER A 4 28.23 -20.61 -10.94
C SER A 4 28.50 -19.23 -10.34
N LYS A 5 28.15 -18.15 -11.04
CA LYS A 5 28.31 -16.78 -10.50
C LYS A 5 27.25 -16.54 -9.41
N LYS A 6 27.64 -16.79 -8.16
CA LYS A 6 26.95 -16.30 -6.96
C LYS A 6 26.74 -14.78 -7.07
N GLY A 7 25.57 -14.29 -6.69
CA GLY A 7 25.25 -12.86 -6.64
C GLY A 7 25.18 -12.37 -5.19
N SER A 8 25.57 -11.11 -4.96
CA SER A 8 25.32 -10.43 -3.69
C SER A 8 25.06 -8.96 -3.93
N VAL A 9 24.21 -8.35 -3.11
CA VAL A 9 23.89 -6.92 -3.19
C VAL A 9 23.32 -6.43 -1.86
N ASP A 10 23.42 -5.13 -1.59
CA ASP A 10 22.53 -4.46 -0.65
C ASP A 10 21.13 -4.35 -1.27
N ILE A 11 20.18 -5.13 -0.72
CA ILE A 11 18.80 -5.15 -1.22
C ILE A 11 18.09 -3.82 -1.00
N LYS A 12 18.48 -3.03 0.02
CA LYS A 12 17.82 -1.77 0.32
C LYS A 12 18.03 -0.77 -0.81
N SER A 13 19.28 -0.40 -1.09
CA SER A 13 19.61 0.55 -2.15
C SER A 13 19.29 0.05 -3.55
N SER A 14 19.45 -1.26 -3.80
CA SER A 14 19.34 -1.81 -5.15
C SER A 14 17.92 -2.20 -5.58
N PHE A 15 17.01 -2.41 -4.63
CA PHE A 15 15.66 -2.90 -4.93
C PHE A 15 14.57 -2.25 -4.07
N ALA A 16 14.69 -2.30 -2.75
CA ALA A 16 13.62 -1.86 -1.84
C ALA A 16 13.38 -0.35 -1.85
N LEU A 17 14.40 0.45 -2.18
CA LEU A 17 14.29 1.91 -2.25
C LEU A 17 13.80 2.39 -3.63
N PRO A 18 14.40 1.95 -4.76
CA PRO A 18 13.96 2.43 -6.08
C PRO A 18 12.51 2.06 -6.42
N LEU A 19 12.03 0.88 -6.01
CA LEU A 19 10.75 0.35 -6.48
C LEU A 19 9.54 1.15 -5.95
N PRO A 20 9.36 1.36 -4.62
CA PRO A 20 8.24 2.15 -4.11
C PRO A 20 8.22 3.57 -4.66
N LEU A 21 9.40 4.21 -4.78
CA LEU A 21 9.51 5.57 -5.32
C LEU A 21 9.05 5.64 -6.79
N ARG A 22 9.55 4.73 -7.64
CA ARG A 22 9.14 4.66 -9.05
C ARG A 22 7.64 4.43 -9.17
N THR A 23 7.08 3.54 -8.35
CA THR A 23 5.65 3.24 -8.42
C THR A 23 4.80 4.43 -7.99
N ILE A 24 5.14 5.12 -6.89
CA ILE A 24 4.34 6.28 -6.44
C ILE A 24 4.46 7.47 -7.41
N VAL A 25 5.63 7.68 -8.03
CA VAL A 25 5.82 8.69 -9.09
C VAL A 25 4.86 8.43 -10.26
N ILE A 26 4.73 7.18 -10.70
CA ILE A 26 3.80 6.78 -11.77
C ILE A 26 2.34 6.98 -11.33
N VAL A 27 1.95 6.45 -10.16
CA VAL A 27 0.57 6.51 -9.65
C VAL A 27 0.10 7.95 -9.49
N VAL A 28 0.99 8.84 -9.04
CA VAL A 28 0.68 10.26 -8.87
C VAL A 28 0.47 10.95 -10.23
N GLY A 29 1.17 10.52 -11.27
CA GLY A 29 1.14 11.14 -12.60
C GLY A 29 2.33 12.04 -12.93
N LEU A 30 3.45 11.85 -12.22
CA LEU A 30 4.72 12.55 -12.48
C LEU A 30 5.55 11.79 -13.51
N ASP A 31 6.57 12.45 -14.07
CA ASP A 31 7.47 11.87 -15.07
C ASP A 31 8.31 10.72 -14.44
N PRO A 32 8.15 9.47 -14.90
CA PRO A 32 8.86 8.32 -14.34
C PRO A 32 10.38 8.43 -14.48
N VAL A 33 10.89 9.16 -15.47
CA VAL A 33 12.35 9.35 -15.66
C VAL A 33 12.95 10.19 -14.54
N ARG A 34 12.14 11.05 -13.90
CA ARG A 34 12.59 11.96 -12.83
C ARG A 34 12.63 11.33 -11.44
N TRP A 35 12.34 10.04 -11.29
CA TRP A 35 12.24 9.41 -9.97
C TRP A 35 13.48 9.62 -9.08
N GLN A 36 14.69 9.60 -9.63
CA GLN A 36 15.93 9.84 -8.86
C GLN A 36 16.01 11.27 -8.33
N TRP A 37 15.71 12.24 -9.20
CA TRP A 37 15.68 13.66 -8.84
C TRP A 37 14.61 13.92 -7.78
N ILE A 38 13.41 13.35 -7.94
CA ILE A 38 12.33 13.42 -6.93
C ILE A 38 12.81 12.84 -5.60
N GLY A 39 13.46 11.67 -5.62
CA GLY A 39 14.02 11.05 -4.40
C GLY A 39 15.03 11.96 -3.70
N ARG A 40 15.90 12.63 -4.46
CA ARG A 40 16.85 13.62 -3.94
C ARG A 40 16.13 14.81 -3.28
N CYS A 41 15.09 15.34 -3.92
CA CYS A 41 14.29 16.43 -3.36
C CYS A 41 13.59 16.04 -2.05
N LEU A 42 13.18 14.78 -1.89
CA LEU A 42 12.54 14.29 -0.66
C LEU A 42 13.53 14.03 0.48
N ALA A 43 14.83 13.95 0.18
CA ALA A 43 15.85 13.58 1.16
C ALA A 43 16.02 14.57 2.32
N LEU A 44 15.56 15.83 2.16
CA LEU A 44 15.51 16.78 3.27
C LEU A 44 14.54 16.32 4.38
N PHE A 45 13.47 15.61 4.02
CA PHE A 45 12.43 15.18 4.94
C PHE A 45 12.64 13.76 5.49
N SER A 46 13.23 12.87 4.71
CA SER A 46 13.50 11.47 5.09
C SER A 46 14.91 11.24 5.64
N GLY A 47 15.88 12.09 5.31
CA GLY A 47 17.30 11.86 5.61
C GLY A 47 17.94 10.74 4.77
N ILE A 48 17.20 10.11 3.85
CA ILE A 48 17.70 9.04 2.98
C ILE A 48 17.99 9.63 1.59
N THR A 49 19.26 9.68 1.20
CA THR A 49 19.72 10.00 -0.16
C THR A 49 20.18 8.72 -0.87
N GLN A 50 19.97 8.63 -2.19
CA GLN A 50 20.72 7.69 -3.05
C GLN A 50 22.06 8.27 -3.52
N THR A 51 22.36 9.51 -3.15
CA THR A 51 23.55 10.23 -3.61
C THR A 51 24.58 10.27 -2.50
N ASP A 52 25.82 9.92 -2.85
CA ASP A 52 27.01 10.08 -1.99
C ASP A 52 27.44 11.56 -1.83
N GLU A 53 26.76 12.49 -2.51
CA GLU A 53 27.05 13.93 -2.42
C GLU A 53 26.47 14.55 -1.14
N GLU A 54 27.34 15.10 -0.31
CA GLU A 54 26.96 16.02 0.78
C GLU A 54 26.44 17.34 0.19
N LEU A 55 25.14 17.39 -0.08
CA LEU A 55 24.46 18.62 -0.47
C LEU A 55 24.38 19.59 0.72
N SER A 56 24.67 20.88 0.47
CA SER A 56 24.45 21.94 1.45
C SER A 56 22.98 22.07 1.82
N ILE A 57 22.69 22.69 2.96
CA ILE A 57 21.30 22.93 3.41
C ILE A 57 20.56 23.79 2.37
N GLU A 58 21.23 24.80 1.81
CA GLU A 58 20.67 25.69 0.79
C GLU A 58 20.28 24.90 -0.46
N GLN A 59 21.12 23.98 -0.93
CA GLN A 59 20.81 23.15 -2.10
C GLN A 59 19.63 22.20 -1.82
N ARG A 60 19.55 21.63 -0.62
CA ARG A 60 18.42 20.77 -0.23
C ARG A 60 17.11 21.55 -0.16
N VAL A 61 17.15 22.79 0.34
CA VAL A 61 15.98 23.69 0.34
C VAL A 61 15.59 24.05 -1.09
N GLN A 62 16.56 24.36 -1.95
CA GLN A 62 16.30 24.65 -3.36
C GLN A 62 15.67 23.45 -4.08
N ASP A 63 16.18 22.24 -3.86
CA ASP A 63 15.62 21.01 -4.43
C ASP A 63 14.15 20.81 -4.04
N VAL A 64 13.78 21.15 -2.80
CA VAL A 64 12.37 21.10 -2.35
C VAL A 64 11.54 22.14 -3.09
N LEU A 65 12.04 23.37 -3.25
CA LEU A 65 11.33 24.42 -3.99
C LEU A 65 11.13 24.03 -5.46
N ASP A 66 12.16 23.49 -6.11
CA ASP A 66 12.12 23.02 -7.49
C ASP A 66 11.11 21.87 -7.66
N LEU A 67 11.02 20.97 -6.67
CA LEU A 67 10.01 19.91 -6.66
C LEU A 67 8.59 20.48 -6.58
N HIS A 68 8.37 21.48 -5.73
CA HIS A 68 7.06 22.13 -5.61
C HIS A 68 6.69 22.86 -6.90
N GLU A 69 7.63 23.58 -7.52
CA GLU A 69 7.39 24.25 -8.80
C GLU A 69 7.06 23.24 -9.91
N TYR A 70 7.81 22.14 -10.00
CA TYR A 70 7.53 21.07 -10.95
C TYR A 70 6.14 20.47 -10.74
N ILE A 71 5.77 20.13 -9.51
CA ILE A 71 4.45 19.57 -9.18
C ILE A 71 3.34 20.58 -9.50
N ALA A 72 3.52 21.86 -9.19
CA ALA A 72 2.55 22.91 -9.51
C ALA A 72 2.27 22.97 -11.02
N ASN A 73 3.33 22.92 -11.84
CA ASN A 73 3.21 22.90 -13.29
C ASN A 73 2.48 21.65 -13.80
N VAL A 74 2.77 20.47 -13.25
CA VAL A 74 2.07 19.23 -13.63
C VAL A 74 0.59 19.28 -13.21
N ILE A 75 0.28 19.79 -12.03
CA ILE A 75 -1.11 19.98 -11.58
C ILE A 75 -1.87 20.89 -12.54
N GLU A 76 -1.27 22.00 -12.96
CA GLU A 76 -1.92 22.92 -13.90
C GLU A 76 -2.03 22.33 -15.32
N GLU A 77 -1.02 21.60 -15.81
CA GLU A 77 -1.10 20.87 -17.08
C GLU A 77 -2.27 19.88 -17.08
N ARG A 78 -2.41 19.12 -15.98
CA ARG A 78 -3.51 18.16 -15.84
C ARG A 78 -4.87 18.83 -15.83
N ARG A 79 -4.98 20.15 -15.58
CA ARG A 79 -6.24 20.92 -15.60
C ARG A 79 -7.00 20.75 -16.92
N THR A 80 -6.30 20.66 -18.04
CA THR A 80 -6.89 20.50 -19.38
C THR A 80 -6.48 19.19 -20.06
N ASP A 81 -5.34 18.60 -19.69
CA ASP A 81 -4.87 17.31 -20.19
C ASP A 81 -5.05 16.21 -19.13
N ARG A 82 -6.29 15.71 -18.97
CA ARG A 82 -6.61 14.63 -18.02
C ARG A 82 -5.98 13.31 -18.47
N ARG A 83 -5.36 12.59 -17.55
CA ARG A 83 -4.75 11.27 -17.75
C ARG A 83 -5.26 10.26 -16.72
N ASP A 84 -4.79 9.01 -16.79
CA ASP A 84 -5.08 7.98 -15.81
C ASP A 84 -4.08 8.06 -14.64
N ASP A 85 -4.21 9.11 -13.82
CA ASP A 85 -3.34 9.38 -12.68
C ASP A 85 -4.07 10.09 -11.53
N LEU A 86 -3.45 10.10 -10.34
CA LEU A 86 -4.04 10.69 -9.13
C LEU A 86 -4.31 12.19 -9.29
N ILE A 87 -3.43 12.95 -9.93
CA ILE A 87 -3.61 14.39 -10.13
C ILE A 87 -4.86 14.66 -10.97
N SER A 88 -5.07 13.88 -12.03
CA SER A 88 -6.27 13.95 -12.87
C SER A 88 -7.53 13.53 -12.10
N HIS A 89 -7.43 12.50 -11.26
CA HIS A 89 -8.53 12.09 -10.39
C HIS A 89 -8.95 13.21 -9.43
N ILE A 90 -7.99 13.87 -8.77
CA ILE A 90 -8.28 15.02 -7.87
C ILE A 90 -9.01 16.13 -8.62
N TRP A 91 -8.61 16.41 -9.86
CA TRP A 91 -9.31 17.39 -10.68
C TRP A 91 -10.74 16.97 -11.04
N ASN A 92 -10.95 15.70 -11.38
CA ASN A 92 -12.29 15.19 -11.70
C ASN A 92 -13.23 15.28 -10.48
N GLU A 93 -12.76 14.93 -9.29
CA GLU A 93 -13.53 15.04 -8.05
C GLU A 93 -13.84 16.50 -7.69
N ARG A 94 -12.91 17.43 -7.96
CA ARG A 94 -13.15 18.87 -7.82
C ARG A 94 -14.23 19.35 -8.78
N ASP A 95 -14.13 19.02 -10.06
CA ASP A 95 -15.08 19.46 -11.09
C ASP A 95 -16.48 18.87 -10.87
N ALA A 96 -16.56 17.68 -10.25
CA ALA A 96 -17.80 17.05 -9.81
C ALA A 96 -18.37 17.66 -8.52
N GLY A 97 -17.66 18.58 -7.86
CA GLY A 97 -18.07 19.21 -6.60
C GLY A 97 -18.03 18.27 -5.39
N VAL A 98 -17.31 17.14 -5.50
CA VAL A 98 -17.18 16.15 -4.42
C VAL A 98 -16.21 16.61 -3.34
N VAL A 99 -15.15 17.30 -3.74
CA VAL A 99 -14.14 17.83 -2.81
C VAL A 99 -13.79 19.28 -3.15
N GLU A 100 -13.71 20.12 -2.12
CA GLU A 100 -13.04 21.41 -2.23
C GLU A 100 -11.63 21.28 -1.65
N MET A 101 -10.64 21.63 -2.46
CA MET A 101 -9.25 21.75 -2.01
C MET A 101 -8.72 23.10 -2.44
N THR A 102 -8.06 23.78 -1.52
CA THR A 102 -7.23 24.96 -1.83
C THR A 102 -6.04 24.56 -2.69
N ASP A 103 -5.47 25.52 -3.42
CA ASP A 103 -4.27 25.26 -4.22
C ASP A 103 -3.08 24.84 -3.33
N PHE A 104 -3.02 25.37 -2.10
CA PHE A 104 -2.04 24.98 -1.10
C PHE A 104 -2.18 23.50 -0.69
N GLU A 105 -3.40 23.02 -0.44
CA GLU A 105 -3.64 21.62 -0.09
C GLU A 105 -3.25 20.67 -1.22
N ARG A 106 -3.55 21.02 -2.48
CA ARG A 106 -3.14 20.21 -3.64
C ARG A 106 -1.63 20.16 -3.76
N LEU A 107 -0.97 21.31 -3.65
CA LEU A 107 0.48 21.42 -3.76
C LEU A 107 1.22 20.73 -2.60
N SER A 108 0.64 20.72 -1.40
CA SER A 108 1.24 20.08 -0.22
C SER A 108 1.01 18.57 -0.17
N MET A 109 -0.14 18.10 -0.68
CA MET A 109 -0.53 16.70 -0.61
C MET A 109 0.38 15.80 -1.45
N ILE A 110 0.72 16.23 -2.68
CA ILE A 110 1.51 15.38 -3.60
C ILE A 110 2.91 15.07 -3.06
N PRO A 111 3.74 16.05 -2.63
CA PRO A 111 5.02 15.77 -1.97
C PRO A 111 4.85 14.88 -0.72
N GLY A 112 3.80 15.11 0.07
CA GLY A 112 3.50 14.30 1.25
C GLY A 112 3.22 12.84 0.92
N LEU A 113 2.48 12.57 -0.15
CA LEU A 113 2.21 11.21 -0.64
C LEU A 113 3.46 10.51 -1.17
N LEU A 114 4.30 11.23 -1.93
CA LEU A 114 5.58 10.71 -2.41
C LEU A 114 6.48 10.30 -1.25
N LEU A 115 6.57 11.13 -0.21
CA LEU A 115 7.33 10.82 1.00
C LEU A 115 6.75 9.61 1.74
N ALA A 116 5.44 9.61 2.00
CA ALA A 116 4.76 8.57 2.77
C ALA A 116 4.81 7.19 2.09
N GLY A 117 4.69 7.14 0.76
CA GLY A 117 4.67 5.90 -0.01
C GLY A 117 6.05 5.31 -0.30
N HIS A 118 7.11 6.09 -0.13
CA HIS A 118 8.48 5.70 -0.46
C HIS A 118 9.17 4.97 0.70
N GLU A 119 9.57 5.70 1.74
CA GLU A 119 10.49 5.21 2.76
C GLU A 119 9.89 4.09 3.64
N THR A 120 8.61 4.21 3.99
CA THR A 120 7.96 3.26 4.88
C THR A 120 7.94 1.85 4.29
N THR A 121 7.55 1.72 3.02
CA THR A 121 7.53 0.44 2.30
C THR A 121 8.94 -0.14 2.13
N THR A 122 9.92 0.71 1.77
CA THR A 122 11.34 0.32 1.70
C THR A 122 11.81 -0.33 3.01
N ASN A 123 11.53 0.33 4.13
CA ASN A 123 11.97 -0.16 5.44
C ASN A 123 11.25 -1.44 5.86
N VAL A 124 9.95 -1.59 5.57
CA VAL A 124 9.23 -2.85 5.83
C VAL A 124 9.84 -4.00 5.03
N LEU A 125 10.15 -3.82 3.75
CA LEU A 125 10.76 -4.87 2.95
C LEU A 125 12.16 -5.23 3.47
N SER A 126 13.04 -4.24 3.68
CA SER A 126 14.42 -4.50 4.10
C SER A 126 14.49 -5.13 5.49
N MET A 127 13.74 -4.62 6.47
CA MET A 127 13.67 -5.22 7.81
C MET A 127 13.02 -6.61 7.74
N GLY A 128 11.87 -6.71 7.08
CA GLY A 128 11.12 -7.95 7.01
C GLY A 128 11.89 -9.08 6.37
N LEU A 129 12.60 -8.80 5.27
CA LEU A 129 13.48 -9.77 4.65
C LEU A 129 14.61 -10.20 5.58
N SER A 130 15.24 -9.27 6.31
CA SER A 130 16.30 -9.60 7.26
C SER A 130 15.80 -10.54 8.38
N HIS A 131 14.61 -10.29 8.92
CA HIS A 131 13.98 -11.17 9.91
C HIS A 131 13.68 -12.55 9.34
N LEU A 132 13.03 -12.61 8.18
CA LEU A 132 12.67 -13.88 7.56
C LEU A 132 13.89 -14.75 7.27
N LEU A 133 15.00 -14.15 6.84
CA LEU A 133 16.24 -14.87 6.57
C LEU A 133 16.98 -15.26 7.85
N HIS A 134 16.94 -14.43 8.90
CA HIS A 134 17.56 -14.74 10.19
C HIS A 134 16.88 -15.91 10.91
N TYR A 135 15.54 -15.94 10.90
CA TYR A 135 14.75 -16.99 11.55
C TYR A 135 14.45 -18.20 10.66
N ASP A 136 15.03 -18.27 9.47
CA ASP A 136 14.81 -19.35 8.48
C ASP A 136 13.31 -19.53 8.08
N LEU A 137 12.58 -18.41 8.02
CA LEU A 137 11.15 -18.35 7.71
C LEU A 137 10.86 -17.96 6.25
N TRP A 138 11.89 -17.72 5.43
CA TRP A 138 11.74 -17.27 4.03
C TRP A 138 10.87 -18.21 3.18
N ASP A 139 11.13 -19.50 3.26
CA ASP A 139 10.41 -20.51 2.50
C ASP A 139 8.94 -20.59 2.93
N GLU A 140 8.67 -20.55 4.23
CA GLU A 140 7.32 -20.51 4.77
C GLU A 140 6.57 -19.25 4.33
N ALA A 141 7.20 -18.07 4.45
CA ALA A 141 6.60 -16.78 4.11
C ALA A 141 6.26 -16.63 2.62
N THR A 142 6.96 -17.35 1.73
CA THR A 142 6.86 -17.13 0.28
C THR A 142 6.26 -18.28 -0.51
N ARG A 143 5.95 -19.42 0.14
CA ARG A 143 5.43 -20.64 -0.52
C ARG A 143 4.11 -20.48 -1.28
N SER A 144 3.28 -19.52 -0.89
CA SER A 144 2.00 -19.23 -1.55
C SER A 144 1.61 -17.76 -1.39
N GLU A 145 0.55 -17.37 -2.09
CA GLU A 145 -0.01 -16.04 -2.00
C GLU A 145 -0.60 -15.74 -0.62
N GLU A 146 -1.26 -16.71 -0.02
CA GLU A 146 -1.83 -16.65 1.33
C GLU A 146 -0.72 -16.55 2.38
N ALA A 147 0.38 -17.29 2.19
CA ALA A 147 1.54 -17.22 3.07
C ALA A 147 2.20 -15.83 3.04
N ARG A 148 2.36 -15.24 1.85
CA ARG A 148 2.89 -13.86 1.72
C ARG A 148 2.00 -12.84 2.42
N LYS A 149 0.68 -12.96 2.28
CA LYS A 149 -0.27 -12.07 2.97
C LYS A 149 -0.14 -12.19 4.49
N ALA A 150 -0.11 -13.41 5.02
CA ALA A 150 0.05 -13.64 6.45
C ALA A 150 1.39 -13.11 6.98
N ALA A 151 2.48 -13.40 6.25
CA ALA A 151 3.81 -12.92 6.60
C ALA A 151 3.89 -11.39 6.61
N ILE A 152 3.28 -10.71 5.64
CA ILE A 152 3.29 -9.24 5.60
C ILE A 152 2.58 -8.63 6.81
N GLU A 153 1.41 -9.13 7.20
CA GLU A 153 0.73 -8.63 8.41
C GLU A 153 1.58 -8.90 9.67
N GLU A 154 2.21 -10.07 9.76
CA GLU A 154 3.08 -10.39 10.88
C GLU A 154 4.34 -9.54 10.93
N LEU A 155 4.99 -9.28 9.79
CA LEU A 155 6.13 -8.37 9.71
C LEU A 155 5.74 -6.94 10.14
N LEU A 156 4.60 -6.44 9.65
CA LEU A 156 4.09 -5.10 10.00
C LEU A 156 3.66 -4.99 11.47
N ARG A 157 3.28 -6.10 12.11
CA ARG A 157 3.07 -6.14 13.56
C ARG A 157 4.42 -6.19 14.27
N TYR A 158 5.22 -7.20 13.99
CA TYR A 158 6.46 -7.52 14.68
C TYR A 158 7.44 -6.35 14.70
N GLU A 159 7.53 -5.63 13.58
CA GLU A 159 8.36 -4.46 13.41
C GLU A 159 7.77 -3.49 12.35
N SER A 160 7.06 -2.47 12.81
CA SER A 160 6.56 -1.42 11.92
C SER A 160 7.69 -0.46 11.52
N ALA A 161 7.67 -0.03 10.25
CA ALA A 161 8.55 1.03 9.77
C ALA A 161 8.32 2.37 10.48
N ILE A 162 7.12 2.60 11.03
CA ILE A 162 6.81 3.77 11.87
C ILE A 162 6.70 3.31 13.32
N THR A 163 7.59 3.81 14.18
CA THR A 163 7.71 3.37 15.58
C THR A 163 6.58 3.89 16.45
N GLY A 164 5.96 5.00 16.04
CA GLY A 164 4.86 5.64 16.72
C GLY A 164 4.57 7.02 16.15
N MET A 165 3.47 7.63 16.60
CA MET A 165 3.05 8.95 16.13
C MET A 165 2.68 9.86 17.30
N GLN A 166 2.91 11.15 17.12
CA GLN A 166 2.54 12.15 18.12
C GLN A 166 1.04 12.48 18.07
N ARG A 167 0.47 12.81 19.23
CA ARG A 167 -0.88 13.36 19.40
C ARG A 167 -0.81 14.56 20.33
N ILE A 168 -1.69 15.53 20.09
CA ILE A 168 -1.85 16.69 20.98
C ILE A 168 -3.19 16.52 21.70
N VAL A 169 -3.13 16.54 23.03
CA VAL A 169 -4.33 16.46 23.87
C VAL A 169 -5.15 17.73 23.69
N LYS A 170 -6.45 17.57 23.38
CA LYS A 170 -7.36 18.70 23.17
C LYS A 170 -8.15 19.06 24.43
N GLU A 171 -8.44 18.07 25.26
CA GLU A 171 -9.25 18.20 26.46
C GLU A 171 -8.66 17.35 27.58
N LYS A 172 -8.84 17.76 28.84
CA LYS A 172 -8.35 17.02 29.99
C LYS A 172 -8.93 15.60 29.97
N SER A 173 -8.06 14.60 29.93
CA SER A 173 -8.45 13.20 29.72
C SER A 173 -7.69 12.26 30.66
N GLN A 174 -8.23 11.08 30.89
CA GLN A 174 -7.58 10.01 31.66
C GLN A 174 -7.10 8.91 30.71
N ILE A 175 -5.80 8.60 30.72
CA ILE A 175 -5.18 7.52 29.94
C ILE A 175 -4.50 6.57 30.92
N GLY A 176 -5.11 5.39 31.12
CA GLY A 176 -4.70 4.49 32.20
C GLY A 176 -4.74 5.22 33.54
N ASN A 177 -3.59 5.24 34.23
CA ASN A 177 -3.46 5.91 35.52
C ASN A 177 -2.96 7.36 35.42
N HIS A 178 -2.80 7.90 34.20
CA HIS A 178 -2.31 9.26 33.98
C HIS A 178 -3.42 10.21 33.56
N THR A 179 -3.50 11.36 34.22
CA THR A 179 -4.29 12.50 33.74
C THR A 179 -3.44 13.33 32.80
N VAL A 180 -3.97 13.61 31.60
CA VAL A 180 -3.33 14.48 30.59
C VAL A 180 -4.16 15.74 30.39
N CYS A 181 -3.48 16.85 30.08
CA CYS A 181 -4.06 18.18 29.97
C CYS A 181 -4.02 18.71 28.53
N PRO A 182 -4.90 19.65 28.15
CA PRO A 182 -4.84 20.29 26.85
C PRO A 182 -3.44 20.85 26.54
N GLY A 183 -2.92 20.56 25.34
CA GLY A 183 -1.59 20.97 24.90
C GLY A 183 -0.49 19.94 25.16
N ASP A 184 -0.72 18.93 26.01
CA ASP A 184 0.24 17.84 26.21
C ASP A 184 0.50 17.09 24.89
N LYS A 185 1.76 16.78 24.64
CA LYS A 185 2.20 15.97 23.49
C LYS A 185 2.38 14.53 23.94
N LEU A 186 1.62 13.63 23.35
CA LEU A 186 1.73 12.19 23.59
C LEU A 186 2.43 11.53 22.41
N PHE A 187 3.36 10.62 22.68
CA PHE A 187 3.89 9.73 21.66
C PHE A 187 3.24 8.36 21.80
N VAL A 188 2.42 7.98 20.83
CA VAL A 188 1.75 6.68 20.81
C VAL A 188 2.68 5.68 20.13
N SER A 189 3.40 4.90 20.94
CA SER A 189 4.36 3.90 20.43
C SER A 189 3.62 2.70 19.83
N TYR A 190 3.66 2.58 18.50
CA TYR A 190 3.07 1.46 17.77
C TYR A 190 3.85 0.17 18.03
N ASN A 191 5.18 0.25 18.05
CA ASN A 191 6.03 -0.92 18.30
C ASN A 191 5.79 -1.51 19.70
N SER A 192 5.63 -0.67 20.73
CA SER A 192 5.25 -1.15 22.06
C SER A 192 3.87 -1.80 22.07
N GLY A 193 2.89 -1.19 21.38
CA GLY A 193 1.54 -1.78 21.25
C GLY A 193 1.54 -3.12 20.49
N SER A 194 2.41 -3.27 19.49
CA SER A 194 2.62 -4.54 18.79
C SER A 194 3.25 -5.62 19.67
N ARG A 195 3.92 -5.23 20.77
CA ARG A 195 4.51 -6.14 21.75
C ARG A 195 3.65 -6.31 23.02
N ASP A 196 2.42 -5.82 23.03
CA ASP A 196 1.53 -5.90 24.19
C ASP A 196 1.00 -7.34 24.39
N ALA A 197 1.49 -8.02 25.44
CA ALA A 197 1.10 -9.38 25.80
C ALA A 197 -0.38 -9.51 26.21
N THR A 198 -1.08 -8.40 26.49
CA THR A 198 -2.53 -8.42 26.72
C THR A 198 -3.33 -8.48 25.42
N LYS A 199 -2.67 -8.31 24.26
CA LYS A 199 -3.27 -8.30 22.91
C LYS A 199 -2.74 -9.41 22.01
N PHE A 200 -1.48 -9.77 22.14
CA PHE A 200 -0.82 -10.78 21.31
C PHE A 200 -0.15 -11.82 22.19
N ASP A 201 -0.51 -13.09 22.01
CA ASP A 201 0.17 -14.21 22.67
C ASP A 201 1.60 -14.33 22.15
N ASN A 202 2.62 -14.54 23.00
CA ASN A 202 4.04 -14.52 22.61
C ASN A 202 4.37 -13.34 21.67
N PRO A 203 4.20 -12.09 22.13
CA PRO A 203 4.28 -10.91 21.28
C PRO A 203 5.68 -10.68 20.66
N ASP A 204 6.71 -11.23 21.30
CA ASP A 204 8.11 -11.13 20.89
C ASP A 204 8.54 -12.19 19.89
N GLU A 205 7.67 -13.13 19.54
CA GLU A 205 7.92 -14.14 18.50
C GLU A 205 7.39 -13.64 17.14
N LEU A 206 8.17 -13.88 16.09
CA LEU A 206 7.74 -13.70 14.70
C LEU A 206 6.99 -14.96 14.26
N ASP A 207 5.66 -14.92 14.34
CA ASP A 207 4.77 -16.06 14.07
C ASP A 207 3.92 -15.82 12.80
N LEU A 208 4.32 -16.42 11.68
CA LEU A 208 3.61 -16.28 10.40
C LEU A 208 2.22 -16.94 10.41
N GLY A 209 1.95 -17.83 11.37
CA GLY A 209 0.67 -18.48 11.59
C GLY A 209 -0.25 -17.73 12.56
N ARG A 210 0.17 -16.56 13.06
CA ARG A 210 -0.53 -15.82 14.11
C ARG A 210 -1.98 -15.54 13.72
N GLN A 211 -2.91 -15.98 14.57
CA GLN A 211 -4.32 -15.65 14.42
C GLN A 211 -4.64 -14.30 15.06
N TYR A 212 -4.88 -13.31 14.21
CA TYR A 212 -5.15 -11.94 14.63
C TYR A 212 -6.57 -11.79 15.20
N ARG A 213 -6.66 -11.61 16.53
CA ARG A 213 -7.90 -11.16 17.20
C ARG A 213 -8.03 -9.64 17.24
N HIS A 214 -6.90 -8.94 17.11
CA HIS A 214 -6.79 -7.49 17.17
C HIS A 214 -5.94 -7.00 16.01
N GLN A 215 -6.28 -5.84 15.47
CA GLN A 215 -5.51 -5.21 14.39
C GLN A 215 -4.17 -4.67 14.95
N HIS A 216 -3.06 -4.99 14.29
CA HIS A 216 -1.76 -4.37 14.59
C HIS A 216 -1.76 -2.88 14.21
N LEU A 217 -0.86 -2.09 14.81
CA LEU A 217 -0.81 -0.64 14.61
C LEU A 217 0.16 -0.21 13.49
N GLY A 218 0.66 -1.15 12.68
CA GLY A 218 1.65 -0.86 11.64
C GLY A 218 1.18 0.14 10.57
N PHE A 219 -0.14 0.30 10.42
CA PHE A 219 -0.77 1.32 9.55
C PHE A 219 -1.54 2.38 10.34
N GLY A 220 -1.33 2.47 11.65
CA GLY A 220 -2.16 3.28 12.55
C GLY A 220 -3.61 2.80 12.61
N ARG A 221 -4.50 3.64 13.15
CA ARG A 221 -5.93 3.34 13.31
C ARG A 221 -6.77 4.62 13.34
N GLY A 222 -8.04 4.51 12.93
CA GLY A 222 -9.03 5.58 13.00
C GLY A 222 -9.05 6.42 11.72
N ILE A 223 -9.46 7.68 11.84
CA ILE A 223 -9.62 8.61 10.69
C ILE A 223 -8.31 8.91 9.95
N HIS A 224 -7.16 8.66 10.59
CA HIS A 224 -5.82 8.79 10.01
C HIS A 224 -5.14 7.44 9.81
N ALA A 225 -5.91 6.34 9.70
CA ALA A 225 -5.35 5.07 9.25
C ALA A 225 -4.68 5.27 7.87
N CYS A 226 -3.57 4.57 7.64
CA CYS A 226 -2.75 4.75 6.44
C CYS A 226 -3.59 4.54 5.16
N LEU A 227 -3.75 5.62 4.39
CA LEU A 227 -4.44 5.61 3.11
C LEU A 227 -3.76 4.63 2.12
N GLY A 228 -2.44 4.56 2.16
CA GLY A 228 -1.62 3.70 1.30
C GLY A 228 -1.56 2.23 1.73
N ALA A 229 -2.25 1.80 2.78
CA ALA A 229 -2.11 0.44 3.30
C ALA A 229 -2.43 -0.67 2.28
N PRO A 230 -3.46 -0.56 1.41
CA PRO A 230 -3.70 -1.54 0.35
C PRO A 230 -2.56 -1.57 -0.68
N PHE A 231 -2.03 -0.40 -1.02
CA PHE A 231 -0.94 -0.23 -1.99
C PHE A 231 0.38 -0.80 -1.47
N ALA A 232 0.75 -0.50 -0.23
CA ALA A 232 1.94 -1.05 0.43
C ALA A 232 1.88 -2.59 0.50
N ARG A 233 0.71 -3.16 0.86
CA ARG A 233 0.52 -4.62 0.85
C ARG A 233 0.71 -5.22 -0.54
N LEU A 234 0.19 -4.58 -1.58
CA LEU A 234 0.36 -5.06 -2.96
C LEU A 234 1.83 -5.04 -3.37
N LEU A 235 2.56 -3.95 -3.09
CA LEU A 235 3.98 -3.84 -3.37
C LEU A 235 4.76 -4.94 -2.66
N LEU A 236 4.62 -5.07 -1.34
CA LEU A 236 5.32 -6.08 -0.54
C LEU A 236 5.02 -7.51 -1.02
N ARG A 237 3.76 -7.82 -1.36
CA ARG A 237 3.38 -9.14 -1.91
C ARG A 237 4.10 -9.43 -3.22
N THR A 238 4.17 -8.43 -4.10
CA THR A 238 4.82 -8.52 -5.41
C THR A 238 6.33 -8.67 -5.24
N GLU A 239 6.94 -7.87 -4.38
CA GLU A 239 8.36 -7.90 -4.06
C GLU A 239 8.79 -9.27 -3.52
N LEU A 240 8.07 -9.82 -2.53
CA LEU A 240 8.36 -11.15 -1.99
C LEU A 240 8.21 -12.26 -3.04
N SER A 241 7.20 -12.18 -3.91
CA SER A 241 7.01 -13.15 -5.01
C SER A 241 8.18 -13.11 -5.99
N VAL A 242 8.55 -11.91 -6.46
CA VAL A 242 9.64 -11.72 -7.42
C VAL A 242 10.97 -12.18 -6.85
N LEU A 243 11.27 -11.83 -5.59
CA LEU A 243 12.49 -12.28 -4.93
C LEU A 243 12.54 -13.81 -4.82
N ARG A 244 11.42 -14.47 -4.45
CA ARG A 244 11.34 -15.94 -4.39
C ARG A 244 11.55 -16.60 -5.76
N GLU A 245 10.97 -16.03 -6.81
CA GLU A 245 11.05 -16.58 -8.16
C GLU A 245 12.44 -16.38 -8.80
N ARG A 246 13.13 -15.27 -8.48
CA ARG A 246 14.38 -14.88 -9.15
C ARG A 246 15.63 -15.26 -8.38
N LEU A 247 15.57 -15.30 -7.05
CA LEU A 247 16.74 -15.48 -6.19
C LEU A 247 16.69 -16.86 -5.51
N THR A 248 17.49 -17.79 -6.02
CA THR A 248 17.59 -19.14 -5.46
C THR A 248 18.53 -19.17 -4.25
N ASN A 249 18.15 -19.89 -3.19
CA ASN A 249 18.95 -20.01 -1.97
C ASN A 249 19.36 -18.64 -1.38
N LEU A 250 18.36 -17.75 -1.30
CA LEU A 250 18.49 -16.41 -0.75
C LEU A 250 18.87 -16.48 0.74
N ARG A 251 19.86 -15.69 1.15
CA ARG A 251 20.39 -15.67 2.52
C ARG A 251 21.01 -14.33 2.85
N LEU A 252 21.13 -14.02 4.14
CA LEU A 252 21.94 -12.90 4.60
C LEU A 252 23.43 -13.16 4.34
N LYS A 253 24.15 -12.11 3.92
CA LYS A 253 25.60 -12.13 3.74
C LYS A 253 26.31 -11.54 4.95
N THR A 254 25.68 -10.57 5.61
CA THR A 254 26.12 -10.01 6.90
C THR A 254 25.35 -10.69 8.03
N ASN A 255 25.97 -10.91 9.19
CA ASN A 255 25.24 -11.45 10.34
C ASN A 255 24.11 -10.50 10.73
N TYR A 256 23.00 -11.05 11.18
CA TYR A 256 21.82 -10.28 11.51
C TYR A 256 22.08 -9.26 12.63
N GLU A 257 22.90 -9.63 13.62
CA GLU A 257 23.28 -8.78 14.76
C GLU A 257 24.16 -7.58 14.36
N ASP A 258 24.83 -7.66 13.20
CA ASP A 258 25.73 -6.62 12.71
C ASP A 258 25.00 -5.57 11.85
N ILE A 259 23.71 -5.78 11.53
CA ILE A 259 22.90 -4.85 10.74
C ILE A 259 22.72 -3.53 11.51
N GLN A 260 23.28 -2.46 10.94
CA GLN A 260 23.14 -1.11 11.49
C GLN A 260 21.78 -0.54 11.13
N TYR A 261 21.20 0.23 12.06
CA TYR A 261 19.93 0.91 11.89
C TYR A 261 20.13 2.41 11.96
N CYS A 262 19.41 3.14 11.10
CA CYS A 262 19.41 4.59 11.15
C CYS A 262 18.92 5.09 12.52
N THR A 263 19.39 6.28 12.93
CA THR A 263 18.93 6.94 14.16
C THR A 263 17.41 7.01 14.22
N VAL A 264 16.83 6.48 15.31
CA VAL A 264 15.38 6.35 15.45
C VAL A 264 14.73 7.73 15.69
N HIS A 265 13.91 8.16 14.73
CA HIS A 265 12.94 9.24 14.90
C HIS A 265 11.52 8.65 14.89
N ALA A 266 10.62 9.12 14.02
CA ALA A 266 9.31 8.51 13.82
C ALA A 266 9.39 7.20 13.00
N GLY A 267 10.48 6.99 12.25
CA GLY A 267 10.74 5.79 11.45
C GLY A 267 11.90 4.95 11.98
N ARG A 268 11.95 3.68 11.56
CA ARG A 268 13.06 2.75 11.80
C ARG A 268 13.32 1.93 10.53
N GLY A 269 14.59 1.77 10.17
CA GLY A 269 15.04 0.94 9.06
C GLY A 269 16.53 0.67 9.10
N PRO A 270 17.01 -0.44 8.52
CA PRO A 270 18.42 -0.78 8.45
C PRO A 270 19.11 0.18 7.48
N GLU A 271 20.38 0.51 7.70
CA GLU A 271 21.17 1.33 6.78
C GLU A 271 21.40 0.59 5.45
N ALA A 272 21.74 -0.69 5.54
CA ALA A 272 21.91 -1.61 4.42
C ALA A 272 21.55 -3.04 4.85
N VAL A 273 21.14 -3.88 3.90
CA VAL A 273 20.91 -5.32 4.13
C VAL A 273 21.57 -6.10 3.00
N GLU A 274 22.79 -6.56 3.25
CA GLU A 274 23.57 -7.37 2.31
C GLU A 274 23.01 -8.79 2.23
N ILE A 275 22.50 -9.16 1.06
CA ILE A 275 22.00 -10.50 0.75
C ILE A 275 22.89 -11.20 -0.26
N ALA A 276 22.83 -12.53 -0.27
CA ALA A 276 23.46 -13.37 -1.28
C ALA A 276 22.48 -14.42 -1.79
N TRP A 277 22.68 -14.86 -3.03
CA TRP A 277 21.91 -15.94 -3.65
C TRP A 277 22.82 -16.74 -4.59
N ASP A 278 22.36 -17.93 -4.93
CA ASP A 278 23.05 -18.77 -5.91
C ASP A 278 22.63 -18.37 -7.32
N ALA A 279 23.51 -18.53 -8.32
CA ALA A 279 23.20 -18.16 -9.69
C ALA A 279 21.86 -18.79 -10.12
N PRO A 280 20.96 -18.03 -10.77
CA PRO A 280 19.73 -18.61 -11.29
C PRO A 280 20.11 -19.78 -12.20
N ALA A 281 19.38 -20.90 -12.08
CA ALA A 281 19.52 -21.99 -13.05
C ALA A 281 19.29 -21.39 -14.46
N LEU A 282 20.16 -21.73 -15.41
CA LEU A 282 20.14 -21.22 -16.80
C LEU A 282 18.80 -21.40 -17.53
N ASP A 283 17.90 -22.19 -16.95
CA ASP A 283 16.56 -22.51 -17.45
C ASP A 283 15.44 -21.64 -16.88
N ALA A 284 15.76 -20.53 -16.18
CA ALA A 284 14.79 -19.51 -15.82
C ALA A 284 14.24 -18.86 -17.09
N LYS A 285 13.28 -19.54 -17.73
CA LYS A 285 12.50 -19.05 -18.88
C LYS A 285 12.15 -17.59 -18.61
N HIS A 286 12.36 -16.74 -19.61
CA HIS A 286 11.88 -15.36 -19.57
C HIS A 286 10.45 -15.36 -19.05
N ILE A 287 10.29 -14.91 -17.82
CA ILE A 287 8.97 -14.82 -17.19
C ILE A 287 8.27 -13.71 -17.95
N ASN A 288 7.21 -14.08 -18.67
CA ASN A 288 6.15 -13.16 -19.00
C ASN A 288 5.60 -12.67 -17.66
N ILE A 289 6.05 -11.49 -17.21
CA ILE A 289 5.17 -10.63 -16.42
C ILE A 289 3.96 -10.52 -17.33
N GLY A 290 2.88 -11.23 -16.98
CA GLY A 290 1.79 -11.52 -17.90
C GLY A 290 1.49 -10.29 -18.73
N GLN A 291 1.38 -10.46 -20.06
CA GLN A 291 0.73 -9.43 -20.86
C GLN A 291 -0.51 -9.04 -20.07
N VAL A 292 -0.55 -7.79 -19.60
CA VAL A 292 -1.82 -7.15 -19.30
C VAL A 292 -2.49 -7.10 -20.65
N ASN A 293 -3.14 -8.20 -21.02
CA ASN A 293 -4.06 -8.22 -22.11
C ASN A 293 -5.03 -7.10 -21.76
N GLY A 294 -5.05 -6.05 -22.57
CA GLY A 294 -6.01 -4.95 -22.49
C GLY A 294 -7.44 -5.42 -22.82
N GLY A 295 -7.86 -6.56 -22.26
CA GLY A 295 -9.24 -6.94 -22.10
C GLY A 295 -9.63 -6.60 -20.67
N GLY A 296 -10.57 -5.67 -20.50
CA GLY A 296 -11.02 -5.15 -19.21
C GLY A 296 -11.16 -6.25 -18.17
N SER A 297 -10.29 -6.22 -17.17
CA SER A 297 -10.33 -7.16 -16.05
C SER A 297 -10.97 -6.44 -14.87
N SER A 298 -12.19 -6.86 -14.54
CA SER A 298 -12.94 -6.48 -13.36
C SER A 298 -12.08 -6.62 -12.09
N VAL A 299 -12.08 -5.58 -11.28
CA VAL A 299 -11.55 -5.55 -9.91
C VAL A 299 -12.10 -6.75 -9.13
N ARG A 300 -11.25 -7.73 -8.78
CA ARG A 300 -11.66 -8.82 -7.88
C ARG A 300 -11.46 -8.40 -6.42
N SER A 301 -12.57 -8.13 -5.75
CA SER A 301 -12.63 -7.88 -4.31
C SER A 301 -12.28 -9.15 -3.50
N SER A 302 -11.88 -8.97 -2.25
CA SER A 302 -11.53 -10.02 -1.29
C SER A 302 -12.75 -10.78 -0.72
N VAL A 303 -13.91 -10.68 -1.36
CA VAL A 303 -15.12 -11.45 -1.03
C VAL A 303 -15.34 -12.44 -2.16
N GLN A 304 -15.64 -13.70 -1.85
CA GLN A 304 -16.09 -14.66 -2.86
C GLN A 304 -17.33 -14.08 -3.57
N THR A 305 -17.15 -13.58 -4.79
CA THR A 305 -18.23 -13.10 -5.65
C THR A 305 -18.71 -14.27 -6.50
N GLU A 306 -19.98 -14.63 -6.35
CA GLU A 306 -20.65 -15.59 -7.23
C GLU A 306 -21.16 -14.82 -8.45
N GLU A 307 -20.74 -15.24 -9.66
CA GLU A 307 -21.36 -14.76 -10.89
C GLU A 307 -22.71 -15.43 -11.06
N VAL A 308 -23.78 -14.64 -11.09
CA VAL A 308 -25.15 -15.12 -11.20
C VAL A 308 -25.80 -14.54 -12.45
N GLU A 309 -26.22 -15.40 -13.38
CA GLU A 309 -26.99 -14.97 -14.54
C GLU A 309 -28.41 -14.52 -14.12
N MET A 310 -28.71 -13.25 -14.37
CA MET A 310 -29.99 -12.63 -14.08
C MET A 310 -30.70 -12.24 -15.38
N VAL A 311 -32.02 -12.11 -15.33
CA VAL A 311 -32.84 -11.52 -16.38
C VAL A 311 -33.63 -10.34 -15.82
N VAL A 312 -33.78 -9.29 -16.63
CA VAL A 312 -34.64 -8.15 -16.32
C VAL A 312 -36.08 -8.62 -16.29
N ASN A 313 -36.72 -8.47 -15.13
CA ASN A 313 -38.11 -8.81 -14.92
C ASN A 313 -39.03 -7.61 -15.15
N ASP A 314 -38.63 -6.41 -14.71
CA ASP A 314 -39.38 -5.16 -14.89
C ASP A 314 -38.45 -3.94 -14.89
N VAL A 315 -38.85 -2.87 -15.57
CA VAL A 315 -38.14 -1.58 -15.63
C VAL A 315 -39.14 -0.44 -15.48
N THR A 316 -38.97 0.39 -14.45
CA THR A 316 -39.84 1.54 -14.17
C THR A 316 -39.01 2.83 -14.10
N GLN A 317 -39.40 3.87 -14.83
CA GLN A 317 -38.76 5.18 -14.70
C GLN A 317 -39.21 5.88 -13.41
N VAL A 318 -38.26 6.32 -12.58
CA VAL A 318 -38.56 6.92 -11.27
C VAL A 318 -38.16 8.39 -11.16
N ALA A 319 -37.27 8.86 -12.04
CA ALA A 319 -36.95 10.28 -12.19
C ALA A 319 -36.37 10.55 -13.60
N ASP A 320 -35.98 11.80 -13.87
CA ASP A 320 -35.22 12.12 -15.08
C ASP A 320 -33.89 11.37 -15.06
N LYS A 321 -33.64 10.56 -16.10
CA LYS A 321 -32.45 9.70 -16.26
C LYS A 321 -32.21 8.66 -15.15
N ILE A 322 -33.21 8.36 -14.31
CA ILE A 322 -33.11 7.30 -13.30
C ILE A 322 -34.18 6.23 -13.54
N ILE A 323 -33.74 4.99 -13.66
CA ILE A 323 -34.61 3.83 -13.83
C ILE A 323 -34.47 2.86 -12.65
N TRP A 324 -35.59 2.24 -12.29
CA TRP A 324 -35.68 1.19 -11.30
C TRP A 324 -35.84 -0.14 -12.02
N ILE A 325 -34.92 -1.07 -11.78
CA ILE A 325 -34.89 -2.37 -12.46
C ILE A 325 -35.12 -3.47 -11.42
N THR A 326 -36.00 -4.41 -11.76
CA THR A 326 -36.20 -5.64 -11.00
C THR A 326 -35.54 -6.81 -11.74
N LEU A 327 -34.67 -7.54 -11.07
CA LEU A 327 -33.92 -8.68 -11.62
C LEU A 327 -34.34 -9.99 -10.95
N ARG A 328 -34.38 -11.07 -11.73
CA ARG A 328 -34.57 -12.45 -11.22
C ARG A 328 -33.51 -13.39 -11.80
N ARG A 329 -33.16 -14.47 -11.10
CA ARG A 329 -32.23 -15.46 -11.65
C ARG A 329 -32.81 -16.11 -12.90
N ARG A 330 -31.98 -16.31 -13.93
CA ARG A 330 -32.38 -16.95 -15.18
C ARG A 330 -32.81 -18.41 -14.96
N ASP A 331 -32.17 -19.10 -14.04
CA ASP A 331 -32.44 -20.49 -13.65
C ASP A 331 -33.70 -20.67 -12.77
N GLY A 332 -34.37 -19.57 -12.37
CA GLY A 332 -35.53 -19.61 -11.49
C GLY A 332 -35.22 -19.92 -10.01
N ALA A 333 -33.94 -20.05 -9.64
CA ALA A 333 -33.54 -20.27 -8.26
C ALA A 333 -33.70 -18.99 -7.40
N LYS A 334 -33.67 -19.15 -6.07
CA LYS A 334 -33.73 -18.01 -5.14
C LYS A 334 -32.43 -17.20 -5.21
N VAL A 335 -32.56 -15.87 -5.18
CA VAL A 335 -31.41 -14.98 -5.04
C VAL A 335 -30.74 -15.14 -3.67
N PRO A 336 -29.39 -15.11 -3.58
CA PRO A 336 -28.65 -15.19 -2.33
C PRO A 336 -29.11 -14.19 -1.26
N ASN A 337 -28.72 -14.38 -0.01
CA ASN A 337 -28.94 -13.38 1.05
C ASN A 337 -27.76 -12.39 1.06
N TRP A 338 -28.03 -11.14 1.46
CA TRP A 338 -27.02 -10.10 1.60
C TRP A 338 -27.32 -9.23 2.82
N LEU A 339 -26.33 -8.44 3.25
CA LEU A 339 -26.44 -7.52 4.39
C LEU A 339 -26.79 -6.10 3.90
N PRO A 340 -27.40 -5.26 4.74
CA PRO A 340 -27.57 -3.83 4.43
C PRO A 340 -26.22 -3.18 4.07
N GLY A 341 -26.17 -2.45 2.96
CA GLY A 341 -24.94 -1.84 2.44
C GLY A 341 -24.15 -2.68 1.42
N SER A 342 -24.58 -3.94 1.15
CA SER A 342 -24.04 -4.71 0.02
C SER A 342 -24.33 -4.03 -1.32
N HIS A 343 -23.53 -4.32 -2.34
CA HIS A 343 -23.71 -3.87 -3.72
C HIS A 343 -23.57 -5.05 -4.67
N ILE A 344 -24.02 -4.88 -5.91
CA ILE A 344 -23.81 -5.86 -6.98
C ILE A 344 -23.19 -5.18 -8.19
N ASP A 345 -22.41 -5.96 -8.92
CA ASP A 345 -21.79 -5.54 -10.18
C ASP A 345 -22.64 -6.12 -11.32
N VAL A 346 -23.22 -5.25 -12.13
CA VAL A 346 -24.09 -5.62 -13.25
C VAL A 346 -23.32 -5.48 -14.54
N GLN A 347 -23.12 -6.60 -15.24
CA GLN A 347 -22.54 -6.63 -16.58
C GLN A 347 -23.64 -6.81 -17.62
N ALA A 348 -23.87 -5.78 -18.45
CA ALA A 348 -24.86 -5.78 -19.53
C ALA A 348 -24.13 -5.60 -20.87
N GLY A 349 -23.78 -6.71 -21.52
CA GLY A 349 -22.93 -6.69 -22.71
C GLY A 349 -21.52 -6.18 -22.38
N ASN A 350 -21.07 -5.14 -23.07
CA ASN A 350 -19.75 -4.52 -22.84
C ASN A 350 -19.76 -3.41 -21.77
N LEU A 351 -20.91 -3.15 -21.13
CA LEU A 351 -21.06 -2.13 -20.10
C LEU A 351 -21.09 -2.78 -18.71
N GLY A 352 -20.29 -2.25 -17.79
CA GLY A 352 -20.26 -2.66 -16.37
C GLY A 352 -20.72 -1.52 -15.48
N PHE A 353 -21.62 -1.80 -14.53
CA PHE A 353 -22.14 -0.83 -13.58
C PHE A 353 -22.02 -1.38 -12.15
N HIS A 354 -21.66 -0.51 -11.20
CA HIS A 354 -21.67 -0.81 -9.77
C HIS A 354 -22.93 -0.19 -9.16
N CYS A 355 -23.83 -1.02 -8.63
CA CYS A 355 -25.12 -0.56 -8.11
C CYS A 355 -25.22 -0.81 -6.60
N GLY A 356 -25.45 0.25 -5.83
CA GLY A 356 -25.55 0.20 -4.36
C GLY A 356 -26.87 -0.36 -3.83
N ALA A 357 -26.79 -1.06 -2.70
CA ALA A 357 -27.89 -1.44 -1.79
C ALA A 357 -29.15 -2.06 -2.46
N PRO A 358 -29.05 -3.25 -3.06
CA PRO A 358 -30.21 -3.93 -3.62
C PRO A 358 -31.27 -4.22 -2.55
N ARG A 359 -32.56 -4.00 -2.88
CA ARG A 359 -33.69 -4.40 -2.01
C ARG A 359 -34.18 -5.78 -2.39
N LYS A 360 -34.53 -6.59 -1.38
CA LYS A 360 -35.07 -7.94 -1.57
C LYS A 360 -36.59 -7.89 -1.57
N ARG A 361 -37.22 -8.36 -2.64
CA ARG A 361 -38.68 -8.52 -2.71
C ARG A 361 -38.99 -9.86 -3.36
N GLN A 362 -39.70 -10.76 -2.67
CA GLN A 362 -40.25 -12.01 -3.22
C GLN A 362 -39.33 -12.77 -4.22
N GLY A 363 -38.04 -12.93 -3.90
CA GLY A 363 -37.10 -13.69 -4.75
C GLY A 363 -36.45 -12.90 -5.90
N SER A 364 -36.73 -11.61 -6.04
CA SER A 364 -36.06 -10.69 -6.96
C SER A 364 -35.15 -9.70 -6.23
N VAL A 365 -34.25 -9.10 -7.00
CA VAL A 365 -33.37 -8.00 -6.61
C VAL A 365 -33.85 -6.73 -7.27
N GLU A 366 -34.03 -5.66 -6.51
CA GLU A 366 -34.41 -4.34 -7.00
C GLU A 366 -33.25 -3.35 -6.86
N LEU A 367 -32.96 -2.56 -7.90
CA LEU A 367 -31.91 -1.55 -7.91
C LEU A 367 -32.30 -0.32 -8.76
N ALA A 368 -31.83 0.85 -8.34
CA ALA A 368 -31.94 2.10 -9.10
C ALA A 368 -30.61 2.36 -9.81
N ALA A 369 -30.66 2.65 -11.11
CA ALA A 369 -29.52 2.95 -11.95
C ALA A 369 -29.72 4.28 -12.70
#